data_AF-A0A7L3PTM1-F1
#
_entry.id   AF-A0A7L3PTM1-F1
#
_cell.length_a   1.000
_cell.length_b   1.000
_cell.length_c   1.000
_cell.angle_alpha   90.00
_cell.angle_beta   90.00
_cell.angle_gamma   90.00
#
_symmetry.space_group_name_H-M   'P 1'
#
loop_
_entity.id
_entity.type
_entity.pdbx_description
1 polymer ?
#
loop_
_entity_poly.entity_id
_entity_poly.type
_entity_poly.pdbx_seq_one_letter_code
_entity_poly.pdbx_strand_id
1 'polypeptide(L)'
;QTNDLTSVHLGVKFSCRFTLREIQERWYALLYDPVICKLACQAMRQLHPEAVAAIQSKVLFSKAEEQLLTRVPSTPQPTLETFQDLLLRHPEVFYPSRTPKALQLHWQLLRQYHLLQDQT
;
A
#
# COMPACT_ATOMS: atom_id res chain seq x y z
N GLN A 1 -5.28 -6.99 -2.77
CA GLN A 1 -6.34 -6.08 -3.26
C GLN A 1 -7.47 -6.94 -3.82
N THR A 2 -8.72 -6.65 -3.47
CA THR A 2 -9.88 -7.39 -3.97
C THR A 2 -10.45 -6.67 -5.18
N ASN A 3 -10.51 -7.31 -6.35
CA ASN A 3 -11.24 -6.79 -7.52
C ASN A 3 -12.75 -7.11 -7.43
N ASP A 4 -13.26 -7.34 -6.22
CA ASP A 4 -14.64 -7.68 -5.94
C ASP A 4 -15.34 -6.51 -5.25
N LEU A 5 -16.31 -5.91 -5.95
CA LEU A 5 -17.08 -4.77 -5.45
C LEU A 5 -18.01 -5.17 -4.29
N THR A 6 -18.35 -6.45 -4.14
CA THR A 6 -19.13 -6.94 -3.00
C THR A 6 -18.32 -6.84 -1.72
N SER A 7 -17.08 -7.32 -1.76
CA SER A 7 -16.12 -7.17 -0.66
C SER A 7 -15.87 -5.71 -0.31
N VAL A 8 -15.82 -4.82 -1.29
CA VAL A 8 -15.70 -3.36 -1.06
C VAL A 8 -16.94 -2.79 -0.36
N HIS A 9 -18.14 -3.11 -0.84
CA HIS A 9 -19.39 -2.65 -0.25
C HIS A 9 -19.54 -3.07 1.23
N LEU A 10 -19.11 -4.29 1.56
CA LEU A 10 -19.20 -4.82 2.92
C LEU A 10 -18.01 -4.42 3.83
N GLY A 11 -16.83 -4.25 3.24
CA GLY A 11 -15.57 -4.08 3.98
C GLY A 11 -15.10 -2.64 4.15
N VAL A 12 -15.68 -1.68 3.41
CA VAL A 12 -15.25 -0.27 3.45
C VAL A 12 -16.29 0.60 4.16
N LYS A 13 -15.84 1.45 5.08
CA LYS A 13 -16.66 2.50 5.68
C LYS A 13 -16.66 3.73 4.78
N PHE A 14 -17.79 3.99 4.15
CA PHE A 14 -18.02 5.22 3.39
C PHE A 14 -18.53 6.35 4.30
N SER A 15 -18.41 7.60 3.82
CA SER A 15 -18.93 8.79 4.52
C SER A 15 -20.45 8.77 4.68
N CYS A 16 -21.16 8.05 3.81
CA CYS A 16 -22.59 7.79 3.90
C CYS A 16 -22.90 6.37 3.38
N ARG A 17 -24.16 5.93 3.52
CA ARG A 17 -24.59 4.62 3.03
C ARG A 17 -24.69 4.65 1.50
N PHE A 18 -24.07 3.68 0.85
CA PHE A 18 -24.24 3.40 -0.57
C PHE A 18 -24.72 1.97 -0.74
N THR A 19 -25.59 1.75 -1.70
CA THR A 19 -25.97 0.42 -2.18
C THR A 19 -24.86 -0.16 -3.06
N LEU A 20 -24.82 -1.49 -3.19
CA LEU A 20 -23.89 -2.17 -4.10
C LEU A 20 -24.04 -1.65 -5.54
N ARG A 21 -25.26 -1.38 -5.99
CA ARG A 21 -25.55 -0.86 -7.33
C ARG A 21 -24.92 0.51 -7.56
N GLU A 22 -25.05 1.44 -6.62
CA GLU A 22 -24.43 2.77 -6.73
C GLU A 22 -22.90 2.69 -6.79
N ILE A 23 -22.29 1.76 -6.03
CA ILE A 23 -20.84 1.52 -6.08
C ILE A 23 -20.44 0.98 -7.46
N GLN A 24 -21.19 0.01 -7.99
CA GLN A 24 -20.95 -0.55 -9.34
C GLN A 24 -21.07 0.50 -10.43
N GLU A 25 -22.15 1.28 -10.43
CA GLU A 25 -22.37 2.34 -11.42
C GLU A 25 -21.24 3.37 -11.40
N ARG A 26 -20.79 3.80 -10.22
CA ARG A 26 -19.64 4.71 -10.09
C ARG A 26 -18.33 4.09 -10.57
N TRP A 27 -18.08 2.83 -10.24
CA TRP A 27 -16.88 2.11 -10.68
C TRP A 27 -16.85 2.00 -12.21
N TYR A 28 -17.97 1.61 -12.82
CA TYR A 28 -18.09 1.53 -14.27
C TYR A 28 -17.97 2.89 -14.95
N ALA A 29 -18.59 3.94 -14.39
CA ALA A 29 -18.43 5.30 -14.88
C ALA A 29 -16.95 5.73 -14.86
N LEU A 30 -16.23 5.45 -13.77
CA LEU A 30 -14.81 5.77 -13.67
C LEU A 30 -13.96 5.08 -14.75
N LEU A 31 -14.30 3.82 -15.10
CA LEU A 31 -13.54 3.02 -16.07
C LEU A 31 -13.91 3.29 -17.53
N TYR A 32 -15.19 3.54 -17.81
CA TYR A 32 -15.71 3.54 -19.18
C TYR A 32 -16.26 4.88 -19.67
N ASP A 33 -16.59 5.82 -18.77
CA ASP A 33 -16.93 7.18 -19.19
C ASP A 33 -15.64 8.01 -19.32
N PRO A 34 -15.25 8.41 -20.55
CA PRO A 34 -13.99 9.12 -20.77
C PRO A 34 -13.99 10.52 -20.14
N VAL A 35 -15.15 11.15 -19.95
CA VAL A 35 -15.25 12.47 -19.30
C VAL A 35 -14.99 12.31 -17.81
N ILE A 36 -15.63 11.35 -17.16
CA ILE A 36 -15.45 11.08 -15.73
C ILE A 36 -14.03 10.61 -15.45
N CYS A 37 -13.47 9.71 -16.27
CA CYS A 37 -12.09 9.26 -16.16
C CYS A 37 -11.10 10.44 -16.23
N LYS A 38 -11.27 11.34 -17.22
CA LYS A 38 -10.42 12.52 -17.38
C LYS A 38 -10.52 13.48 -16.20
N LEU A 39 -11.73 13.76 -15.72
CA LEU A 39 -11.95 14.61 -14.55
C LEU A 39 -11.32 14.03 -13.29
N ALA A 40 -11.50 12.72 -13.05
CA ALA A 40 -10.87 12.03 -11.92
C ALA A 40 -9.34 12.09 -12.00
N CYS A 41 -8.76 11.86 -13.18
CA CYS A 41 -7.31 11.99 -13.39
C CYS A 41 -6.80 13.40 -13.12
N GLN A 42 -7.54 14.42 -13.54
CA GLN A 42 -7.19 15.81 -13.27
C GLN A 42 -7.25 16.12 -11.78
N ALA A 43 -8.31 15.69 -11.08
CA ALA A 43 -8.45 15.87 -9.65
C ALA A 43 -7.31 15.19 -8.88
N MET A 44 -6.93 13.96 -9.26
CA MET A 44 -5.79 13.25 -8.64
C MET A 44 -4.46 14.02 -8.80
N ARG A 45 -4.23 14.67 -9.94
CA ARG A 45 -3.02 15.49 -10.18
C ARG A 45 -3.01 16.80 -9.40
N GLN A 46 -4.18 17.29 -9.00
CA GLN A 46 -4.34 18.54 -8.25
C GLN A 46 -4.39 18.32 -6.73
N LEU A 47 -4.23 17.09 -6.25
CA LEU A 47 -4.18 16.80 -4.83
C LEU A 47 -3.00 17.52 -4.16
N HIS A 48 -3.24 18.02 -2.95
CA HIS A 48 -2.20 18.64 -2.15
C HIS A 48 -1.09 17.64 -1.85
N PRO A 49 0.22 18.03 -1.90
CA PRO A 49 1.33 17.12 -1.65
C PRO A 49 1.22 16.33 -0.34
N GLU A 50 0.67 16.96 0.71
CA GLU A 50 0.42 16.30 1.99
C GLU A 50 -0.60 15.16 1.89
N ALA A 51 -1.68 15.36 1.13
CA ALA A 51 -2.67 14.31 0.89
C ALA A 51 -2.06 13.15 0.10
N VAL A 52 -1.20 13.46 -0.88
CA VAL A 52 -0.45 12.45 -1.64
C VAL A 52 0.47 11.66 -0.71
N ALA A 53 1.25 12.32 0.14
CA ALA A 53 2.13 11.66 1.12
C ALA A 53 1.33 10.79 2.11
N ALA A 54 0.18 11.26 2.58
CA ALA A 54 -0.70 10.50 3.46
C ALA A 54 -1.26 9.24 2.78
N ILE A 55 -1.61 9.31 1.50
CA ILE A 55 -2.03 8.13 0.72
C ILE A 55 -0.85 7.17 0.51
N GLN A 56 0.29 7.71 0.08
CA GLN A 56 1.51 6.95 -0.19
C GLN A 56 2.03 6.19 1.03
N SER A 57 1.96 6.78 2.23
CA SER A 57 2.32 6.10 3.48
C SER A 57 1.46 4.88 3.82
N LYS A 58 0.24 4.82 3.27
CA LYS A 58 -0.73 3.71 3.47
C LYS A 58 -0.69 2.69 2.33
N VAL A 59 0.18 2.88 1.34
CA VAL A 59 0.34 1.92 0.24
C VAL A 59 0.82 0.59 0.82
N LEU A 60 0.10 -0.47 0.48
CA LEU A 60 0.42 -1.83 0.92
C LEU A 60 1.80 -2.26 0.41
N PHE A 61 2.49 -3.08 1.20
CA PHE A 61 3.74 -3.70 0.73
C PHE A 61 3.44 -4.71 -0.38
N SER A 62 4.22 -4.64 -1.46
CA SER A 62 4.15 -5.61 -2.53
C SER A 62 4.78 -6.94 -2.09
N LYS A 63 4.41 -8.04 -2.74
CA LYS A 63 5.03 -9.35 -2.47
C LYS A 63 6.56 -9.32 -2.63
N ALA A 64 7.06 -8.54 -3.59
CA ALA A 64 8.50 -8.41 -3.81
C ALA A 64 9.18 -7.63 -2.67
N GLU A 65 8.55 -6.55 -2.19
CA GLU A 65 9.04 -5.82 -1.00
C GLU A 65 9.06 -6.74 0.24
N GLU A 66 8.01 -7.53 0.44
CA GLU A 66 7.94 -8.48 1.56
C GLU A 66 8.97 -9.60 1.45
N GLN A 67 9.23 -10.12 0.25
CA GLN A 67 10.28 -11.13 0.03
C GLN A 67 11.67 -10.61 0.41
N LEU A 68 11.96 -9.32 0.21
CA LEU A 68 13.21 -8.72 0.66
C LEU A 68 13.22 -8.52 2.18
N LEU A 69 12.10 -8.06 2.77
CA LEU A 69 12.00 -7.85 4.20
C LEU A 69 12.07 -9.15 5.02
N THR A 70 11.47 -10.24 4.54
CA THR A 70 11.49 -11.55 5.22
C THR A 70 12.87 -12.18 5.29
N ARG A 71 13.82 -11.74 4.45
CA ARG A 71 15.22 -12.17 4.44
C ARG A 71 16.09 -11.43 5.46
N VAL A 72 15.60 -10.33 6.04
CA VAL A 72 16.33 -9.59 7.07
C VAL A 72 16.30 -10.42 8.35
N PRO A 73 17.47 -10.87 8.87
CA PRO A 73 17.53 -11.77 10.01
C PRO A 73 16.99 -11.11 11.28
N SER A 74 16.38 -11.92 12.16
CA SER A 74 15.90 -11.47 13.47
C SER A 74 16.99 -11.31 14.52
N THR A 75 18.14 -11.95 14.27
CA THR A 75 19.28 -11.99 15.20
C THR A 75 20.60 -11.75 14.45
N PRO A 76 21.42 -10.74 14.79
CA PRO A 76 21.15 -9.68 15.79
C PRO A 76 19.99 -8.77 15.36
N GLN A 77 19.42 -8.03 16.31
CA GLN A 77 18.30 -7.13 16.03
C GLN A 77 18.71 -6.07 14.99
N PRO A 78 18.02 -5.97 13.84
CA PRO A 78 18.38 -5.04 12.79
C PRO A 78 18.18 -3.59 13.24
N THR A 79 19.13 -2.74 12.86
CA THR A 79 19.09 -1.29 13.14
C THR A 79 18.34 -0.56 12.03
N LEU A 80 18.04 0.73 12.26
CA LEU A 80 17.41 1.56 11.23
C LEU A 80 18.29 1.68 9.97
N GLU A 81 19.62 1.68 10.14
CA GLU A 81 20.60 1.69 9.05
C GLU A 81 20.48 0.46 8.15
N THR A 82 20.19 -0.72 8.72
CA THR A 82 19.97 -1.95 7.94
C THR A 82 18.82 -1.76 6.92
N PHE A 83 17.74 -1.10 7.33
CA PHE A 83 16.60 -0.82 6.44
C PHE A 83 16.87 0.32 5.47
N GLN A 84 17.73 1.27 5.84
CA GLN A 84 18.19 2.32 4.93
C GLN A 84 19.04 1.73 3.80
N ASP A 85 20.01 0.87 4.15
CA ASP A 85 20.81 0.15 3.17
C ASP A 85 19.96 -0.73 2.27
N LEU A 86 18.94 -1.38 2.83
CA LEU A 86 18.02 -2.22 2.05
C LEU A 86 17.25 -1.42 0.99
N LEU A 87 16.80 -0.21 1.32
CA LEU A 87 16.16 0.70 0.36
C LEU A 87 17.13 1.15 -0.74
N LEU A 88 18.36 1.48 -0.37
CA LEU A 88 19.38 1.95 -1.31
C LEU A 88 19.87 0.85 -2.26
N ARG A 89 19.87 -0.41 -1.82
CA ARG A 89 20.28 -1.57 -2.64
C ARG A 89 19.22 -2.03 -3.63
N HIS A 90 17.93 -1.75 -3.35
CA HIS A 90 16.81 -2.21 -4.17
C HIS A 90 15.80 -1.08 -4.48
N PRO A 91 16.23 0.07 -5.02
CA PRO A 91 15.36 1.22 -5.29
C PRO A 91 14.26 0.90 -6.31
N GLU A 92 14.46 -0.09 -7.17
CA GLU A 92 13.49 -0.57 -8.16
C GLU A 92 12.39 -1.45 -7.57
N VAL A 93 12.63 -2.07 -6.40
CA VAL A 93 11.66 -2.98 -5.76
C VAL A 93 10.78 -2.23 -4.77
N PHE A 94 11.37 -1.33 -4.00
CA PHE A 94 10.64 -0.56 -2.98
C PHE A 94 9.86 0.59 -3.60
N TYR A 95 8.66 0.82 -3.08
CA TYR A 95 7.86 1.95 -3.51
C TYR A 95 8.60 3.28 -3.16
N PRO A 96 8.63 4.30 -4.05
CA PRO A 96 9.49 5.48 -3.86
C PRO A 96 9.28 6.27 -2.58
N SER A 97 8.09 6.20 -1.98
CA SER A 97 7.78 6.88 -0.72
C SER A 97 8.10 6.05 0.53
N ARG A 98 8.71 4.87 0.38
CA ARG A 98 9.10 4.03 1.52
C ARG A 98 10.19 4.71 2.32
N THR A 99 10.10 4.56 3.63
CA THR A 99 11.10 5.07 4.57
C THR A 99 11.69 3.93 5.37
N PRO A 100 12.94 4.04 5.87
CA PRO A 100 13.55 3.01 6.71
C PRO A 100 12.67 2.64 7.91
N LYS A 101 11.99 3.64 8.49
CA LYS A 101 11.07 3.46 9.62
C LYS A 101 9.82 2.64 9.22
N ALA A 102 9.25 2.89 8.04
CA ALA A 102 8.11 2.11 7.55
C ALA A 102 8.50 0.63 7.33
N LEU A 103 9.69 0.38 6.78
CA LEU A 103 10.21 -0.98 6.60
C LEU A 103 10.42 -1.67 7.95
N GLN A 104 11.04 -0.97 8.91
CA GLN A 104 11.25 -1.50 10.25
C GLN A 104 9.94 -1.88 10.95
N LEU A 105 8.91 -1.01 10.87
CA LEU A 105 7.59 -1.30 11.44
C LEU A 105 6.93 -2.51 10.76
N HIS A 106 7.00 -2.61 9.44
CA HIS A 106 6.46 -3.77 8.71
C HIS A 106 7.21 -5.05 9.06
N TRP A 107 8.53 -4.99 9.14
CA TRP A 107 9.37 -6.11 9.55
C TRP A 107 9.04 -6.59 10.97
N GLN A 108 8.80 -5.68 11.91
CA GLN A 108 8.36 -6.01 13.27
C GLN A 108 7.02 -6.76 13.26
N LEU A 109 6.08 -6.35 12.41
CA LEU A 109 4.82 -7.08 12.22
C LEU A 109 5.07 -8.48 11.66
N LEU A 110 5.87 -8.62 10.60
CA LEU A 110 6.23 -9.93 10.04
C LEU A 110 6.86 -10.84 11.10
N ARG A 111 7.75 -10.30 11.94
CA ARG A 111 8.36 -11.01 13.06
C ARG A 111 7.32 -11.48 14.08
N GLN A 112 6.38 -10.62 14.45
CA GLN A 112 5.32 -10.93 15.41
C GLN A 112 4.43 -12.08 14.91
N TYR A 113 4.19 -12.13 13.60
CA TYR A 113 3.38 -13.18 12.96
C TYR A 113 4.19 -14.41 12.52
N HIS A 114 5.48 -14.51 12.87
CA HIS A 114 6.36 -15.63 12.50
C HIS A 114 6.46 -15.82 10.97
N LEU A 115 6.54 -14.71 10.24
CA LEU A 115 6.59 -14.68 8.78
C LEU A 115 8.01 -14.40 8.23
N LEU A 116 9.02 -14.28 9.10
CA LEU A 116 10.42 -14.17 8.66
C LEU A 116 10.98 -15.55 8.28
N GLN A 117 11.92 -15.58 7.34
CA GLN A 117 12.50 -16.84 6.86
C GLN A 117 13.29 -17.61 7.92
N ASP A 118 13.86 -16.91 8.89
CA ASP A 118 14.60 -17.50 10.00
C ASP A 118 13.71 -17.94 11.17
N GLN A 119 12.40 -17.70 11.09
CA GLN A 119 11.40 -18.13 12.07
C GLN A 119 10.57 -19.34 11.61
N THR A 120 10.70 -19.76 10.36
CA THR A 120 10.03 -20.94 9.76
C THR A 120 11.02 -22.03 9.46
#